data_AF-A0A6J1I2Q0-F1
#
_entry.id   AF-A0A6J1I2Q0-F1
#
_cell.length_a   1.000
_cell.length_b   1.000
_cell.length_c   1.000
_cell.angle_alpha   90.00
_cell.angle_beta   90.00
_cell.angle_gamma   90.00
#
_symmetry.space_group_name_H-M   'P 1'
#
loop_
_entity.id
_entity.type
_entity.pdbx_description
1 polymer ?
#
loop_
_entity_poly.entity_id
_entity_poly.type
_entity_poly.pdbx_seq_one_letter_code
_entity_poly.pdbx_strand_id
1 'polypeptide(L)'
;MTSTSQNIRNLEMKVGEGVFEYFTRVMSTANDMRNCGEDMSDVKIVEKILRSLTDKFNFVVCSIEEFKDIDQLTVDELQVFLLVHEQKVIDKRSEEQVLYQGMDKEEAKGHFREEEVTLEDWKEVDLL
;
A
#
# COMPACT_ATOMS: atom_id res chain seq x y z
N MET A 1 3.08 -17.20 27.05
CA MET A 1 2.23 -16.10 26.54
C MET A 1 2.98 -15.17 25.57
N THR A 2 3.99 -15.66 24.85
CA THR A 2 4.85 -14.81 23.98
C THR A 2 4.52 -14.88 22.49
N SER A 3 3.78 -15.89 22.01
CA SER A 3 3.49 -16.05 20.57
C SER A 3 2.62 -14.92 20.02
N THR A 4 1.53 -14.54 20.68
CA THR A 4 0.59 -13.56 20.14
C THR A 4 1.18 -12.15 20.00
N SER A 5 1.98 -11.70 20.97
CA SER A 5 2.65 -10.38 20.90
C SER A 5 3.72 -10.32 19.80
N GLN A 6 4.41 -11.43 19.54
CA GLN A 6 5.38 -11.52 18.45
C GLN A 6 4.69 -11.51 17.09
N ASN A 7 3.56 -12.21 16.96
CA ASN A 7 2.80 -12.31 15.72
C ASN A 7 2.21 -10.95 15.32
N ILE A 8 1.68 -10.16 16.26
CA ILE A 8 1.19 -8.80 15.96
C ILE A 8 2.30 -7.91 15.41
N ARG A 9 3.51 -7.98 15.98
CA ARG A 9 4.66 -7.20 15.50
C ARG A 9 5.10 -7.61 14.09
N ASN A 10 4.88 -8.87 13.69
CA ASN A 10 5.19 -9.33 12.34
C ASN A 10 4.21 -8.79 11.28
N LEU A 11 3.07 -8.23 11.70
CA LEU A 11 2.10 -7.60 10.80
C LEU A 11 2.45 -6.14 10.50
N GLU A 12 3.40 -5.52 11.23
CA GLU A 12 3.86 -4.17 10.91
C GLU A 12 4.67 -4.16 9.62
N MET A 13 4.37 -3.18 8.76
CA MET A 13 5.17 -2.94 7.57
C MET A 13 6.49 -2.30 7.96
N LYS A 14 7.60 -2.87 7.47
CA LYS A 14 8.94 -2.38 7.80
C LYS A 14 9.33 -1.23 6.88
N VAL A 15 10.19 -0.35 7.37
CA VAL A 15 10.73 0.75 6.55
C VAL A 15 11.56 0.16 5.41
N GLY A 16 11.25 0.57 4.17
CA GLY A 16 11.95 0.12 2.96
C GLY A 16 11.51 -1.25 2.45
N GLU A 17 10.53 -1.88 3.10
CA GLU A 17 9.92 -3.12 2.61
C GLU A 17 9.01 -2.88 1.41
N GLY A 18 9.08 -3.77 0.42
CA GLY A 18 8.16 -3.79 -0.72
C GLY A 18 6.82 -4.43 -0.38
N VAL A 19 5.76 -4.04 -1.08
CA VAL A 19 4.39 -4.52 -0.82
C VAL A 19 4.31 -6.04 -0.94
N PHE A 20 4.92 -6.65 -1.96
CA PHE A 20 4.89 -8.11 -2.15
C PHE A 20 5.51 -8.89 -0.98
N GLU A 21 6.67 -8.43 -0.50
CA GLU A 21 7.38 -9.05 0.63
C GLU A 21 6.57 -8.92 1.92
N TYR A 22 5.96 -7.75 2.12
CA TYR A 22 5.09 -7.47 3.24
C TYR A 22 3.88 -8.42 3.27
N PHE A 23 3.13 -8.54 2.16
CA PHE A 23 1.97 -9.43 2.06
C PHE A 23 2.34 -10.89 2.29
N THR A 24 3.48 -11.34 1.76
CA THR A 24 3.98 -12.71 1.98
C THR A 24 4.17 -12.99 3.48
N ARG A 25 4.76 -12.06 4.24
CA ARG A 25 4.94 -12.21 5.69
C ARG A 25 3.61 -12.17 6.44
N VAL A 26 2.72 -11.24 6.10
CA VAL A 26 1.41 -11.11 6.72
C VAL A 26 0.62 -12.40 6.56
N MET A 27 0.60 -12.99 5.35
CA MET A 27 -0.10 -14.24 5.09
C MET A 27 0.50 -15.43 5.84
N SER A 28 1.83 -15.53 5.90
CA SER A 28 2.49 -16.55 6.72
C SER A 28 2.11 -16.41 8.20
N THR A 29 2.12 -15.19 8.72
CA THR A 29 1.77 -14.91 10.12
C THR A 29 0.30 -15.18 10.40
N ALA A 30 -0.61 -14.80 9.50
CA ALA A 30 -2.03 -15.08 9.61
C ALA A 30 -2.31 -16.59 9.61
N ASN A 31 -1.60 -17.35 8.76
CA ASN A 31 -1.69 -18.80 8.74
C ASN A 31 -1.20 -19.43 10.07
N ASP A 32 -0.09 -18.95 10.62
CA ASP A 32 0.40 -19.40 11.93
C ASP A 32 -0.61 -19.12 13.04
N MET A 33 -1.25 -17.94 13.01
CA MET A 33 -2.29 -17.56 13.97
C MET A 33 -3.55 -18.42 13.83
N ARG A 34 -3.96 -18.75 12.60
CA ARG A 34 -5.06 -19.72 12.33
C ARG A 34 -4.72 -21.10 12.90
N ASN A 35 -3.49 -21.57 12.74
CA ASN A 35 -3.02 -22.85 13.31
C ASN A 35 -3.01 -22.84 14.86
N CYS A 36 -2.87 -21.67 15.48
CA CYS A 36 -3.01 -21.50 16.93
C CYS A 36 -4.47 -21.40 17.41
N GLY A 37 -5.46 -21.51 16.50
CA GLY A 37 -6.88 -21.41 16.80
C GLY A 37 -7.42 -19.98 16.84
N GLU A 38 -6.65 -18.98 16.40
CA GLU A 38 -7.14 -17.61 16.28
C GLU A 38 -7.98 -17.45 15.01
N ASP A 39 -9.10 -16.74 15.13
CA ASP A 39 -9.95 -16.40 13.99
C ASP A 39 -9.36 -15.21 13.21
N MET A 40 -8.73 -15.52 12.08
CA MET A 40 -8.20 -14.58 11.10
C MET A 40 -9.03 -14.68 9.81
N SER A 41 -10.20 -14.04 9.80
CA SER A 41 -10.96 -13.81 8.57
C SER A 41 -10.23 -12.81 7.67
N ASP A 42 -10.56 -12.80 6.38
CA ASP A 42 -9.91 -11.92 5.41
C ASP A 42 -10.17 -10.43 5.74
N VAL A 43 -11.37 -10.09 6.21
CA VAL A 43 -11.71 -8.75 6.72
C VAL A 43 -10.75 -8.32 7.83
N LYS A 44 -10.49 -9.19 8.82
CA LYS A 44 -9.55 -8.88 9.91
C LYS A 44 -8.13 -8.68 9.40
N ILE A 45 -7.72 -9.44 8.39
CA ILE A 45 -6.40 -9.30 7.77
C ILE A 45 -6.30 -7.96 7.05
N VAL A 46 -7.32 -7.60 6.26
CA VAL A 46 -7.43 -6.30 5.56
C VAL A 46 -7.35 -5.14 6.55
N GLU A 47 -8.16 -5.14 7.61
CA GLU A 47 -8.13 -4.09 8.64
C GLU A 47 -6.75 -3.98 9.32
N LYS A 48 -6.11 -5.12 9.60
CA LYS A 48 -4.77 -5.16 10.19
C LYS A 48 -3.74 -4.60 9.24
N ILE A 49 -3.81 -4.91 7.95
CA ILE A 49 -2.92 -4.37 6.93
C ILE A 49 -3.08 -2.85 6.88
N LEU A 50 -4.29 -2.34 6.66
CA LEU A 50 -4.55 -0.90 6.54
C LEU A 50 -4.02 -0.10 7.74
N ARG A 51 -4.14 -0.66 8.96
CA ARG A 51 -3.63 -0.04 10.20
C ARG A 51 -2.11 -0.12 10.38
N SER A 52 -1.43 -1.01 9.68
CA SER A 52 -0.01 -1.33 9.89
C SER A 52 0.90 -0.95 8.71
N LEU A 53 0.32 -0.40 7.65
CA LEU A 53 1.05 0.26 6.57
C LEU A 53 1.79 1.49 7.09
N THR A 54 2.94 1.79 6.48
CA THR A 54 3.68 3.03 6.75
C THR A 54 3.02 4.23 6.10
N ASP A 55 3.34 5.44 6.56
CA ASP A 55 2.77 6.72 6.07
C ASP A 55 2.82 6.93 4.55
N LYS A 56 3.72 6.23 3.84
CA LYS A 56 3.81 6.24 2.37
C LYS A 56 2.51 5.82 1.68
N PHE A 57 1.62 5.11 2.37
CA PHE A 57 0.35 4.64 1.84
C PHE A 57 -0.88 5.36 2.43
N ASN A 58 -0.71 6.40 3.25
CA ASN A 58 -1.84 7.08 3.91
C ASN A 58 -2.90 7.54 2.90
N PHE A 59 -2.48 8.07 1.74
CA PHE A 59 -3.43 8.47 0.69
C PHE A 59 -4.24 7.29 0.13
N VAL A 60 -3.60 6.13 -0.06
CA VAL A 60 -4.27 4.91 -0.53
C VAL A 60 -5.25 4.41 0.53
N VAL A 61 -4.84 4.40 1.81
CA VAL A 61 -5.71 4.02 2.93
C VAL A 61 -6.95 4.92 2.98
N CYS A 62 -6.79 6.24 2.96
CA CYS A 62 -7.93 7.16 2.95
C CYS A 62 -8.85 6.93 1.74
N SER A 63 -8.29 6.70 0.55
CA SER A 63 -9.08 6.41 -0.65
C SER A 63 -9.89 5.11 -0.49
N ILE A 64 -9.29 4.07 0.08
CA ILE A 64 -10.01 2.81 0.32
C ILE A 64 -11.13 3.02 1.35
N GLU A 65 -10.86 3.75 2.44
CA GLU A 65 -11.85 4.06 3.47
C GLU A 65 -13.02 4.90 2.95
N GLU A 66 -12.79 5.80 1.99
CA GLU A 66 -13.81 6.66 1.41
C GLU A 66 -14.64 5.97 0.32
N PHE A 67 -14.04 5.09 -0.48
CA PHE A 67 -14.64 4.57 -1.71
C PHE A 67 -14.97 3.08 -1.72
N LYS A 68 -14.47 2.29 -0.75
CA LYS A 68 -14.69 0.83 -0.71
C LYS A 68 -15.29 0.41 0.63
N ASP A 69 -16.08 -0.65 0.58
CA ASP A 69 -16.59 -1.33 1.78
C ASP A 69 -15.53 -2.31 2.29
N ILE A 70 -14.93 -2.02 3.44
CA ILE A 70 -13.85 -2.82 4.04
C ILE A 70 -14.33 -4.25 4.36
N ASP A 71 -15.61 -4.42 4.69
CA ASP A 71 -16.17 -5.73 5.02
C ASP A 71 -16.31 -6.65 3.79
N GLN A 72 -16.28 -6.07 2.59
CA GLN A 72 -16.34 -6.81 1.32
C GLN A 72 -14.99 -6.86 0.59
N LEU A 73 -14.02 -6.06 1.03
CA LEU A 73 -12.72 -5.99 0.40
C LEU A 73 -11.90 -7.26 0.67
N THR A 74 -11.39 -7.87 -0.39
CA THR A 74 -10.52 -9.04 -0.27
C THR A 74 -9.05 -8.65 -0.08
N VAL A 75 -8.27 -9.57 0.49
CA VAL A 75 -6.82 -9.37 0.67
C VAL A 75 -6.11 -9.20 -0.68
N ASP A 76 -6.54 -9.93 -1.71
CA ASP A 76 -5.95 -9.89 -3.04
C ASP A 76 -6.21 -8.54 -3.73
N GLU A 77 -7.43 -7.99 -3.64
CA GLU A 77 -7.75 -6.66 -4.17
C GLU A 77 -6.92 -5.57 -3.46
N LEU A 78 -6.83 -5.64 -2.12
CA LEU A 78 -5.98 -4.72 -1.36
C LEU A 78 -4.51 -4.80 -1.79
N GLN A 79 -4.01 -6.00 -2.06
CA GLN A 79 -2.65 -6.21 -2.55
C GLN A 79 -2.43 -5.52 -3.90
N VAL A 80 -3.38 -5.65 -4.82
CA VAL A 80 -3.32 -4.99 -6.14
C VAL A 80 -3.31 -3.46 -5.99
N PHE A 81 -4.17 -2.88 -5.15
CA PHE A 81 -4.19 -1.42 -4.92
C PHE A 81 -2.83 -0.89 -4.44
N LEU A 82 -2.21 -1.60 -3.48
CA LEU A 82 -0.93 -1.20 -2.92
C LEU A 82 0.24 -1.41 -3.89
N LEU A 83 0.22 -2.49 -4.68
CA LEU A 83 1.23 -2.75 -5.71
C LEU A 83 1.20 -1.70 -6.82
N VAL A 84 0.01 -1.33 -7.30
CA VAL A 84 -0.15 -0.28 -8.32
C VAL A 84 0.37 1.06 -7.80
N HIS A 85 0.09 1.40 -6.54
CA HIS A 85 0.66 2.61 -5.93
C HIS A 85 2.18 2.56 -5.85
N GLU A 86 2.75 1.44 -5.39
CA GLU A 86 4.21 1.27 -5.30
C GLU A 86 4.89 1.40 -6.67
N GLN A 87 4.32 0.80 -7.72
CA GLN A 87 4.84 0.92 -9.08
C GLN A 87 4.78 2.38 -9.60
N LYS A 88 3.65 3.07 -9.43
CA LYS A 88 3.49 4.47 -9.86
C LYS A 88 4.48 5.41 -9.16
N VAL A 89 4.81 5.15 -7.89
CA VAL A 89 5.82 5.93 -7.15
C VAL A 89 7.24 5.67 -7.68
N ILE A 90 7.55 4.42 -8.05
CA ILE A 90 8.84 4.06 -8.65
C ILE A 90 9.01 4.75 -10.01
N ASP A 91 7.97 4.72 -10.85
CA ASP A 91 8.01 5.32 -12.19
C ASP A 91 8.24 6.84 -12.09
N LYS A 92 7.52 7.54 -11.21
CA LYS A 92 7.70 8.97 -10.94
C LYS A 92 9.10 9.31 -10.43
N ARG A 93 9.67 8.49 -9.54
CA ARG A 93 11.04 8.71 -9.03
C ARG A 93 12.08 8.48 -10.12
N SER A 94 11.83 7.56 -11.05
CA SER A 94 12.72 7.29 -12.18
C SER A 94 12.74 8.46 -13.18
N GLU A 95 11.57 9.04 -13.48
CA GLU A 95 11.42 10.23 -14.33
C GLU A 95 12.02 11.48 -13.67
N GLU A 96 11.83 11.66 -12.37
CA GLU A 96 12.38 12.79 -11.64
C GLU A 96 13.93 12.72 -11.57
N GLN A 97 14.52 11.53 -11.45
CA GLN A 97 15.98 11.36 -11.47
C GLN A 97 16.61 11.62 -12.84
N VAL A 98 15.96 11.26 -13.95
CA VAL A 98 16.45 11.63 -15.30
C VAL A 98 16.31 13.12 -15.57
N LEU A 99 15.27 13.78 -15.03
CA LEU A 99 15.11 15.23 -15.14
C LEU A 99 16.24 15.99 -14.42
N TYR A 100 16.57 15.61 -13.17
CA TYR A 100 17.66 16.28 -12.42
C TYR A 100 19.05 16.02 -13.00
N GLN A 101 19.27 14.97 -13.77
CA GLN A 101 20.52 14.74 -14.50
C GLN A 101 20.62 15.56 -15.80
N GLY A 102 19.50 16.01 -16.35
CA GLY A 102 19.44 16.88 -17.54
C GLY A 102 19.44 18.39 -17.26
N MET A 103 19.25 18.79 -16.00
CA MET A 103 19.20 20.20 -15.60
C MET A 103 20.57 20.64 -15.04
N ASP A 104 21.44 21.12 -15.94
CA ASP A 104 22.49 22.05 -15.54
C ASP A 104 21.85 23.24 -14.79
N LYS A 105 22.47 23.61 -13.67
CA LYS A 105 21.98 24.60 -12.72
C LYS A 105 21.75 25.95 -13.38
N GLU A 106 20.52 26.30 -13.72
CA GLU A 106 20.06 27.67 -13.58
C GLU A 106 18.54 27.80 -13.46
N GLU A 107 18.15 28.66 -12.52
CA GLU A 107 16.85 29.30 -12.35
C GLU A 107 15.68 28.45 -11.80
N ALA A 108 15.69 28.32 -10.47
CA ALA A 108 14.49 28.09 -9.68
C ALA A 108 13.49 29.25 -9.84
N LYS A 109 12.47 29.07 -10.67
CA LYS A 109 11.15 29.72 -10.56
C LYS A 109 10.18 29.11 -11.57
N GLY A 110 9.22 28.32 -11.10
CA GLY A 110 8.13 27.90 -11.96
C GLY A 110 7.29 26.77 -11.40
N HIS A 111 6.29 27.15 -10.61
CA HIS A 111 4.94 26.58 -10.65
C HIS A 111 4.84 25.05 -10.73
N PHE A 112 4.88 24.38 -9.56
CA PHE A 112 4.35 23.02 -9.43
C PHE A 112 2.85 23.07 -9.71
N ARG A 113 2.45 22.55 -10.86
CA ARG A 113 1.06 22.25 -11.17
C ARG A 113 0.73 20.93 -10.45
N GLU A 114 -0.09 21.00 -9.41
CA GLU A 114 -0.78 19.84 -8.88
C GLU A 114 -1.61 19.25 -10.03
N GLU A 115 -1.13 18.16 -10.63
CA GLU A 115 -1.93 17.42 -11.59
C GLU A 115 -2.86 16.53 -10.79
N GLU A 116 -4.08 17.02 -10.62
CA GLU A 116 -5.24 16.32 -10.09
C GLU A 116 -5.45 15.03 -10.89
N VAL A 117 -5.16 13.88 -10.28
CA VAL A 117 -5.49 12.58 -10.86
C VAL A 117 -7.02 12.49 -10.91
N THR A 118 -7.57 12.56 -12.11
CA THR A 118 -9.02 12.69 -12.27
C THR A 118 -9.72 11.37 -12.00
N LEU A 119 -10.94 11.44 -11.46
CA LEU A 119 -11.81 10.31 -11.10
C LEU A 119 -12.13 9.37 -12.28
N GLU A 120 -11.75 9.73 -13.50
CA GLU A 120 -11.94 8.93 -14.72
C GLU A 120 -10.86 7.86 -14.85
N ASP A 121 -9.64 8.10 -14.36
CA ASP A 121 -8.53 7.13 -14.41
C ASP A 121 -8.78 5.90 -13.50
N TRP A 122 -9.61 6.07 -12.47
CA TRP A 122 -9.98 4.99 -11.55
C TRP A 122 -11.18 4.18 -12.03
N LYS A 123 -11.88 4.63 -13.08
CA LYS A 123 -12.99 3.86 -13.68
C LYS A 123 -12.50 2.78 -14.65
N GLU A 124 -11.30 2.92 -15.22
CA GLU A 124 -10.73 1.90 -16.11
C GLU A 124 -10.25 0.64 -15.38
N VAL A 125 -9.97 0.71 -14.07
CA VAL A 125 -9.57 -0.45 -13.27
C VAL A 125 -10.75 -1.30 -12.76
N ASP A 126 -11.99 -0.82 -12.91
CA ASP A 126 -13.22 -1.52 -12.51
C ASP A 126 -13.83 -2.36 -13.67
N LEU A 127 -13.11 -2.54 -14.79
CA LEU A 127 -13.58 -3.24 -16.00
C LEU A 127 -12.71 -4.45 -16.45
N LEU A 128 -11.80 -4.95 -15.61
CA LEU A 128 -11.10 -6.24 -15.80
C LEU A 128 -11.53 -7.25 -14.72
#